data_AF-A0A224YCA1-F1
#
_entry.id   AF-A0A224YCA1-F1
#
_cell.length_a   1.000
_cell.length_b   1.000
_cell.length_c   1.000
_cell.angle_alpha   90.00
_cell.angle_beta   90.00
_cell.angle_gamma   90.00
#
_symmetry.space_group_name_H-M   'P 1'
#
loop_
_entity.id
_entity.type
_entity.pdbx_description
1 polymer ?
#
loop_
_entity_poly.entity_id
_entity_poly.type
_entity_poly.pdbx_seq_one_letter_code
_entity_poly.pdbx_strand_id
1 'polypeptide(L)'
;MMAGVHIHDALLFAVLIKVAQCGQSDSRVKKSEDITQFYSLEATIRTLLTTMGQSACKVDEVRRRGGKYTEFSRNFLSQPPKQSRYLKGTFNNILYGLGDVPFDGMDIVDTKGSKMDYPYEQLVFTSDGGDCGVFFVGGWGRRGNNYELRSKAGYNGQINTQCFEKFERQRKGAGQRTYHTCKYTS
;
A
#
# COMPACT_ATOMS: atom_id res chain seq x y z
N MET A 1 49.66 -52.94 -4.83
CA MET A 1 48.45 -52.89 -5.68
C MET A 1 47.26 -53.01 -4.74
N MET A 2 46.27 -52.12 -4.62
CA MET A 2 45.77 -51.04 -5.46
C MET A 2 45.34 -49.86 -4.55
N ALA A 3 45.68 -48.63 -4.94
CA ALA A 3 45.05 -47.42 -4.42
C ALA A 3 44.55 -46.66 -5.65
N GLY A 4 43.25 -46.74 -5.93
CA GLY A 4 42.73 -46.22 -7.18
C GLY A 4 41.22 -46.33 -7.32
N VAL A 5 40.46 -46.08 -6.26
CA VAL A 5 38.99 -45.99 -6.38
C VAL A 5 38.41 -44.98 -5.37
N HIS A 6 38.88 -43.74 -5.33
CA HIS A 6 38.23 -42.69 -4.50
C HIS A 6 38.29 -41.28 -5.12
N ILE A 7 38.30 -41.16 -6.45
CA ILE A 7 38.31 -39.85 -7.14
C ILE A 7 36.98 -39.58 -7.88
N HIS A 8 36.22 -40.62 -8.24
CA HIS A 8 34.97 -40.45 -8.99
C HIS A 8 33.79 -39.92 -8.17
N ASP A 9 33.70 -40.25 -6.87
CA ASP A 9 32.55 -39.84 -6.04
C ASP A 9 32.60 -38.37 -5.62
N ALA A 10 33.79 -37.82 -5.42
CA ALA A 10 33.97 -36.42 -5.02
C ALA A 10 33.54 -35.43 -6.13
N LEU A 11 33.73 -35.80 -7.40
CA LEU A 11 33.36 -34.98 -8.55
C LEU A 11 31.83 -34.89 -8.74
N LEU A 12 31.10 -35.98 -8.47
CA LEU A 12 29.63 -35.99 -8.53
C LEU A 12 29.00 -35.09 -7.44
N PHE A 13 29.58 -35.08 -6.23
CA PHE A 13 29.13 -34.18 -5.16
C PHE A 13 29.37 -32.70 -5.48
N ALA A 14 30.51 -32.35 -6.05
CA ALA A 14 30.83 -30.96 -6.41
C ALA A 14 29.89 -30.41 -7.50
N VAL A 15 29.48 -31.25 -8.46
CA VAL A 15 28.50 -30.88 -9.50
C VAL A 15 27.11 -30.66 -8.91
N LEU A 16 26.65 -31.52 -7.99
CA LEU A 16 25.34 -31.39 -7.36
C LEU A 16 25.22 -30.12 -6.49
N ILE A 17 26.29 -29.72 -5.79
CA ILE A 17 26.31 -28.47 -5.01
C ILE A 17 26.23 -27.24 -5.93
N LYS A 18 26.90 -27.26 -7.09
CA LYS A 18 26.81 -26.18 -8.08
C LYS A 18 25.41 -26.07 -8.70
N VAL A 19 24.75 -27.19 -9.00
CA VAL A 19 23.37 -27.17 -9.54
C VAL A 19 22.36 -26.71 -8.47
N ALA A 20 22.54 -27.09 -7.21
CA ALA A 20 21.70 -26.60 -6.10
C ALA A 20 21.84 -25.09 -5.87
N GLN A 21 23.05 -24.53 -6.03
CA GLN A 21 23.28 -23.07 -5.92
C GLN A 21 22.82 -22.28 -7.15
N CYS A 22 22.78 -22.89 -8.34
CA CYS A 22 22.27 -22.24 -9.56
C CYS A 22 20.74 -22.32 -9.71
N GLY A 23 20.05 -23.18 -8.95
CA GLY A 23 18.59 -23.40 -9.06
C GLY A 23 17.71 -22.47 -8.23
N GLN A 24 18.28 -21.60 -7.40
CA GLN A 24 17.53 -20.67 -6.55
C GLN A 24 17.93 -19.21 -6.78
N SER A 25 17.96 -18.77 -8.03
CA SER A 25 17.73 -17.35 -8.32
C SER A 25 16.25 -17.15 -8.59
N ASP A 26 15.42 -17.39 -7.56
CA ASP A 26 14.06 -16.84 -7.52
C ASP A 26 14.23 -15.34 -7.17
N SER A 27 14.90 -14.59 -8.06
CA SER A 27 14.92 -13.13 -8.03
C SER A 27 13.55 -12.64 -8.47
N ARG A 28 12.52 -12.98 -7.67
CA ARG A 28 11.28 -12.23 -7.67
C ARG A 28 11.67 -10.84 -7.26
N VAL A 29 11.96 -9.99 -8.26
CA VAL A 29 11.98 -8.55 -8.10
C VAL A 29 10.67 -8.24 -7.41
N LYS A 30 10.75 -7.95 -6.11
CA LYS A 30 9.58 -7.72 -5.29
C LYS A 30 8.95 -6.46 -5.86
N LYS A 31 7.91 -6.62 -6.68
CA LYS A 31 7.19 -5.51 -7.29
C LYS A 31 6.76 -4.61 -6.15
N SER A 32 7.42 -3.47 -6.04
CA SER A 32 7.10 -2.46 -5.04
C SER A 32 5.88 -1.71 -5.52
N GLU A 33 4.96 -1.45 -4.60
CA GLU A 33 3.76 -0.68 -4.88
C GLU A 33 4.14 0.76 -5.22
N ASP A 34 3.41 1.36 -6.17
CA ASP A 34 3.61 2.75 -6.58
C ASP A 34 2.35 3.57 -6.29
N ILE A 35 2.39 4.33 -5.20
CA ILE A 35 1.28 5.18 -4.76
C ILE A 35 0.97 6.27 -5.80
N THR A 36 1.93 6.64 -6.65
CA THR A 36 1.70 7.67 -7.67
C THR A 36 0.79 7.19 -8.80
N GLN A 37 0.74 5.88 -9.04
CA GLN A 37 -0.20 5.26 -9.98
C GLN A 37 -1.60 5.14 -9.37
N PHE A 38 -1.68 4.97 -8.05
CA PHE A 38 -2.96 4.92 -7.34
C PHE A 38 -3.63 6.30 -7.31
N TYR A 39 -2.84 7.35 -7.07
CA TYR A 39 -3.27 8.75 -7.11
C TYR A 39 -3.10 9.37 -8.50
N SER A 40 -3.63 8.70 -9.53
CA SER A 40 -3.64 9.21 -10.90
C SER A 40 -4.55 10.43 -11.05
N LEU A 41 -4.28 11.26 -12.08
CA LEU A 41 -5.08 12.44 -12.38
C LEU A 41 -6.57 12.05 -12.56
N GLU A 42 -7.48 12.86 -12.01
CA GLU A 42 -8.94 12.64 -12.05
C GLU A 42 -9.45 11.37 -11.34
N ALA A 43 -8.58 10.65 -10.64
CA ALA A 43 -9.00 9.50 -9.86
C ALA A 43 -9.98 9.91 -8.75
N THR A 44 -11.10 9.19 -8.67
CA THR A 44 -11.98 9.18 -7.50
C THR A 44 -11.69 7.94 -6.67
N ILE A 45 -11.19 8.14 -5.46
CA ILE A 45 -10.77 7.09 -4.55
C ILE A 45 -11.71 7.04 -3.35
N ARG A 46 -12.28 5.87 -3.08
CA ARG A 46 -13.24 5.65 -1.99
C ARG A 46 -12.65 4.71 -0.95
N THR A 47 -12.73 5.06 0.32
CA THR A 47 -12.44 4.12 1.41
C THR A 47 -13.59 3.14 1.56
N LEU A 48 -13.34 1.84 1.34
CA LEU A 48 -14.33 0.79 1.51
C LEU A 48 -14.35 0.26 2.94
N LEU A 49 -13.17 0.02 3.52
CA LEU A 49 -13.01 -0.44 4.90
C LEU A 49 -12.00 0.44 5.65
N THR A 50 -12.20 0.65 6.95
CA THR A 50 -11.25 1.39 7.80
C THR A 50 -11.22 0.86 9.22
N THR A 51 -10.05 0.87 9.86
CA THR A 51 -9.92 0.59 11.30
C THR A 51 -10.10 1.84 12.19
N MET A 52 -10.28 3.03 11.59
CA MET A 52 -10.28 4.32 12.31
C MET A 52 -11.66 4.79 12.79
N GLY A 53 -12.70 3.98 12.60
CA GLY A 53 -14.07 4.39 12.89
C GLY A 53 -14.83 4.91 11.67
N GLN A 54 -16.15 4.96 11.79
CA GLN A 54 -17.05 5.39 10.70
C GLN A 54 -16.76 6.83 10.22
N SER A 55 -16.30 7.72 11.10
CA SER A 55 -16.00 9.12 10.73
C SER A 55 -14.78 9.30 9.82
N ALA A 56 -14.03 8.22 9.57
CA ALA A 56 -12.88 8.18 8.67
C ALA A 56 -13.25 7.74 7.24
N CYS A 57 -14.49 7.30 7.00
CA CYS A 57 -14.98 7.03 5.66
C CYS A 57 -14.92 8.30 4.81
N LYS A 58 -14.24 8.21 3.66
CA LYS A 58 -13.89 9.38 2.85
C LYS A 58 -13.86 9.07 1.35
N VAL A 59 -13.96 10.14 0.56
CA VAL A 59 -13.74 10.16 -0.88
C VAL A 59 -12.63 11.16 -1.16
N ASP A 60 -11.59 10.72 -1.85
CA ASP A 60 -10.53 11.58 -2.37
C ASP A 60 -10.74 11.76 -3.87
N GLU A 61 -10.79 13.00 -4.34
CA GLU A 61 -10.89 13.36 -5.75
C GLU A 61 -9.58 14.04 -6.17
N VAL A 62 -8.79 13.36 -7.00
CA VAL A 62 -7.49 13.86 -7.44
C VAL A 62 -7.67 14.92 -8.51
N ARG A 63 -7.13 16.12 -8.27
CA ARG A 63 -7.29 17.29 -9.16
C ARG A 63 -6.03 17.66 -9.88
N ARG A 64 -4.86 17.44 -9.28
CA ARG A 64 -3.56 17.69 -9.90
C ARG A 64 -2.56 16.62 -9.50
N ARG A 65 -1.66 16.28 -10.42
CA ARG A 65 -0.58 15.33 -10.18
C ARG A 65 0.70 15.84 -10.82
N GLY A 66 1.76 15.90 -10.02
CA GLY A 66 3.14 16.11 -10.48
C GLY A 66 3.99 14.87 -10.25
N GLY A 67 5.27 14.91 -10.64
CA GLY A 67 6.18 13.77 -10.49
C GLY A 67 6.42 13.34 -9.03
N LYS A 68 6.29 14.27 -8.07
CA LYS A 68 6.55 14.02 -6.63
C LYS A 68 5.38 14.44 -5.73
N TYR A 69 4.23 14.79 -6.28
CA TYR A 69 3.10 15.26 -5.48
C TYR A 69 1.76 15.00 -6.15
N THR A 70 0.70 15.07 -5.35
CA THR A 70 -0.69 15.08 -5.79
C THR A 70 -1.50 16.10 -4.98
N GLU A 71 -2.50 16.71 -5.58
CA GLU A 71 -3.47 17.57 -4.90
C GLU A 71 -4.87 17.00 -5.08
N PHE A 72 -5.64 16.92 -3.99
CA PHE A 72 -6.94 16.28 -3.99
C PHE A 72 -7.91 16.92 -2.99
N SER A 73 -9.20 16.88 -3.30
CA SER A 73 -10.27 17.18 -2.34
C SER A 73 -10.63 15.92 -1.57
N ARG A 74 -10.71 16.03 -0.24
CA ARG A 74 -11.12 14.95 0.65
C ARG A 74 -12.45 15.28 1.31
N ASN A 75 -13.47 14.51 0.97
CA ASN A 75 -14.82 14.60 1.50
C ASN A 75 -15.06 13.44 2.48
N PHE A 76 -15.60 13.71 3.68
CA PHE A 76 -15.89 12.67 4.65
C PHE A 76 -17.38 12.34 4.69
N LEU A 77 -17.72 11.07 4.91
CA LEU A 77 -19.09 10.58 5.05
C LEU A 77 -19.60 10.63 6.50
N SER A 78 -18.94 11.37 7.39
CA SER A 78 -19.36 11.46 8.79
C SER A 78 -20.71 12.17 8.89
N GLN A 79 -21.48 11.85 9.95
CA GLN A 79 -22.62 12.65 10.37
C GLN A 79 -22.33 13.21 11.77
N PRO A 80 -22.33 14.56 11.97
CA PRO A 80 -22.53 15.59 10.94
C PRO A 80 -21.38 15.63 9.91
N PRO A 81 -21.63 16.15 8.69
CA PRO A 81 -20.60 16.24 7.66
C PRO A 81 -19.40 17.04 8.14
N LYS A 82 -18.20 16.46 8.04
CA LYS A 82 -16.97 17.25 8.19
C LYS A 82 -16.78 18.12 6.96
N GLN A 83 -16.22 19.31 7.16
CA GLN A 83 -15.86 20.19 6.06
C GLN A 83 -14.89 19.48 5.10
N SER A 84 -15.15 19.59 3.80
CA SER A 84 -14.23 19.15 2.76
C SER A 84 -12.86 19.81 2.93
N ARG A 85 -11.80 19.02 2.80
CA ARG A 85 -10.42 19.51 2.91
C ARG A 85 -9.73 19.49 1.56
N TYR A 86 -8.90 20.50 1.31
CA TYR A 86 -8.08 20.58 0.12
C TYR A 86 -6.65 20.25 0.50
N LEU A 87 -6.15 19.12 0.02
CA LEU A 87 -4.95 18.48 0.53
C LEU A 87 -3.87 18.40 -0.54
N LYS A 88 -2.61 18.46 -0.11
CA LYS A 88 -1.44 18.17 -0.93
C LYS A 88 -0.69 16.99 -0.33
N GLY A 89 -0.56 15.91 -1.10
CA GLY A 89 0.29 14.77 -0.80
C GLY A 89 1.66 14.94 -1.48
N THR A 90 2.75 14.75 -0.73
CA THR A 90 4.11 14.68 -1.28
C THR A 90 4.58 13.24 -1.21
N PHE A 91 4.91 12.67 -2.36
CA PHE A 91 5.29 11.27 -2.47
C PHE A 91 6.67 11.02 -1.85
N ASN A 92 6.78 9.90 -1.13
CA ASN A 92 8.00 9.44 -0.48
C ASN A 92 8.13 7.92 -0.58
N ASN A 93 9.33 7.41 -0.32
CA ASN A 93 9.61 5.98 -0.20
C ASN A 93 10.10 5.68 1.22
N ILE A 94 9.60 4.62 1.87
CA ILE A 94 10.10 4.23 3.20
C ILE A 94 11.52 3.66 3.10
N LEU A 95 11.86 3.01 1.99
CA LEU A 95 13.18 2.42 1.73
C LEU A 95 14.22 3.48 1.33
N TYR A 96 14.33 4.53 2.14
CA TYR A 96 15.31 5.60 1.98
C TYR A 96 16.71 5.03 1.74
N GLY A 97 17.31 5.37 0.61
CA GLY A 97 18.71 5.04 0.27
C GLY A 97 18.92 3.86 -0.69
N LEU A 98 17.87 3.14 -1.09
CA LEU A 98 17.96 2.07 -2.10
C LEU A 98 17.43 2.55 -3.46
N GLY A 99 18.21 3.34 -4.21
CA GLY A 99 18.03 3.60 -5.66
C GLY A 99 16.60 3.96 -6.15
N ASP A 100 16.36 3.72 -7.45
CA ASP A 100 15.10 3.96 -8.17
C ASP A 100 13.97 3.02 -7.71
N VAL A 101 13.56 3.10 -6.44
CA VAL A 101 12.37 2.43 -5.93
C VAL A 101 11.13 3.33 -6.07
N PRO A 102 10.00 2.79 -6.56
CA PRO A 102 8.72 3.46 -6.56
C PRO A 102 8.35 4.08 -5.21
N PHE A 103 7.60 5.19 -5.27
CA PHE A 103 7.06 5.82 -4.08
C PHE A 103 5.96 4.94 -3.50
N ASP A 104 6.09 4.52 -2.25
CA ASP A 104 5.11 3.69 -1.56
C ASP A 104 4.28 4.49 -0.54
N GLY A 105 4.64 5.75 -0.27
CA GLY A 105 3.91 6.58 0.69
C GLY A 105 3.82 8.05 0.30
N MET A 106 3.08 8.80 1.12
CA MET A 106 2.97 10.23 1.00
C MET A 106 2.76 10.92 2.35
N ASP A 107 3.37 12.09 2.49
CA ASP A 107 3.08 13.05 3.55
C ASP A 107 2.01 14.03 3.06
N ILE A 108 0.98 14.25 3.86
CA ILE A 108 -0.23 15.00 3.51
C ILE A 108 -0.31 16.24 4.39
N VAL A 109 -0.51 17.38 3.73
CA VAL A 109 -0.76 18.65 4.39
C VAL A 109 -2.07 19.25 3.91
N ASP A 110 -2.76 19.94 4.82
CA ASP A 110 -3.90 20.78 4.45
C ASP A 110 -3.37 22.08 3.83
N THR A 111 -3.82 22.39 2.63
CA THR A 111 -3.39 23.60 1.91
C THR A 111 -3.83 24.89 2.58
N LYS A 112 -4.82 24.83 3.49
CA LYS A 112 -5.25 25.96 4.34
C LYS A 112 -4.48 26.03 5.67
N GLY A 113 -3.47 25.18 5.88
CA GLY A 113 -2.64 25.17 7.09
C GLY A 113 -3.27 24.52 8.32
N SER A 114 -4.43 23.86 8.17
CA SER A 114 -5.07 23.16 9.29
C SER A 114 -4.29 21.91 9.69
N LYS A 115 -4.21 21.64 11.01
CA LYS A 115 -3.55 20.44 11.52
C LYS A 115 -4.28 19.16 11.08
N MET A 116 -3.50 18.13 10.77
CA MET A 116 -3.99 16.79 10.49
C MET A 116 -3.54 15.82 11.58
N ASP A 117 -4.47 14.98 12.02
CA ASP A 117 -4.19 13.90 12.99
C ASP A 117 -3.39 12.78 12.35
N TYR A 118 -3.68 12.49 11.07
CA TYR A 118 -3.07 11.42 10.28
C TYR A 118 -2.50 11.98 8.97
N PRO A 119 -1.34 12.65 9.02
CA PRO A 119 -0.72 13.27 7.85
C PRO A 119 0.09 12.28 7.01
N TYR A 120 0.11 10.99 7.33
CA TYR A 120 0.91 10.01 6.58
C TYR A 120 0.04 8.87 6.04
N GLU A 121 0.23 8.53 4.77
CA GLU A 121 -0.42 7.39 4.14
C GLU A 121 0.60 6.58 3.34
N GLN A 122 0.55 5.25 3.45
CA GLN A 122 1.43 4.33 2.72
C GLN A 122 0.60 3.27 2.02
N LEU A 123 0.83 3.07 0.74
CA LEU A 123 0.27 1.98 -0.04
C LEU A 123 1.07 0.69 0.24
N VAL A 124 0.43 -0.25 0.94
CA VAL A 124 1.09 -1.51 1.35
C VAL A 124 0.80 -2.68 0.41
N PHE A 125 -0.18 -2.52 -0.48
CA PHE A 125 -0.57 -3.52 -1.47
C PHE A 125 -1.51 -2.92 -2.51
N THR A 126 -1.40 -3.38 -3.75
CA THR A 126 -2.44 -3.19 -4.77
C THR A 126 -2.88 -4.50 -5.42
N SER A 127 -4.09 -4.50 -5.94
CA SER A 127 -4.59 -5.52 -6.85
C SER A 127 -5.43 -4.88 -7.95
N ASP A 128 -5.86 -5.70 -8.91
CA ASP A 128 -6.81 -5.31 -9.96
C ASP A 128 -6.35 -4.11 -10.81
N GLY A 129 -5.16 -4.23 -11.42
CA GLY A 129 -4.57 -3.14 -12.20
C GLY A 129 -4.23 -1.89 -11.38
N GLY A 130 -4.25 -1.98 -10.05
CA GLY A 130 -4.03 -0.85 -9.16
C GLY A 130 -5.31 -0.15 -8.73
N ASP A 131 -6.49 -0.67 -9.06
CA ASP A 131 -7.77 -0.05 -8.69
C ASP A 131 -8.23 -0.40 -7.29
N CYS A 132 -7.67 -1.45 -6.69
CA CYS A 132 -7.83 -1.72 -5.27
C CYS A 132 -6.50 -1.57 -4.53
N GLY A 133 -6.52 -0.88 -3.38
CA GLY A 133 -5.32 -0.60 -2.60
C GLY A 133 -5.57 -0.77 -1.10
N VAL A 134 -4.58 -1.32 -0.40
CA VAL A 134 -4.55 -1.33 1.07
C VAL A 134 -3.55 -0.29 1.54
N PHE A 135 -4.00 0.57 2.45
CA PHE A 135 -3.24 1.69 2.96
C PHE A 135 -2.98 1.53 4.45
N PHE A 136 -1.75 1.78 4.88
CA PHE A 136 -1.46 2.19 6.25
C PHE A 136 -1.72 3.69 6.39
N VAL A 137 -2.35 4.09 7.50
CA VAL A 137 -2.67 5.50 7.80
C VAL A 137 -2.07 5.87 9.15
N GLY A 138 -1.10 6.77 9.13
CA GLY A 138 -0.24 7.10 10.26
C GLY A 138 -0.34 8.55 10.70
N GLY A 139 -0.09 8.76 12.00
CA GLY A 139 0.17 10.06 12.59
C GLY A 139 1.58 10.58 12.28
N TRP A 140 1.93 11.72 12.88
CA TRP A 140 3.28 12.28 12.84
C TRP A 140 4.34 11.24 13.27
N GLY A 141 5.45 11.19 12.55
CA GLY A 141 6.49 10.17 12.76
C GLY A 141 6.09 8.77 12.29
N ARG A 142 5.09 8.65 11.41
CA ARG A 142 4.59 7.38 10.84
C ARG A 142 4.11 6.37 11.89
N ARG A 143 3.71 6.88 13.06
CA ARG A 143 3.19 6.06 14.16
C ARG A 143 1.72 5.78 13.96
N GLY A 144 1.29 4.62 14.45
CA GLY A 144 -0.10 4.19 14.39
C GLY A 144 -0.19 2.74 13.96
N ASN A 145 -1.42 2.28 13.84
CA ASN A 145 -1.72 0.90 13.48
C ASN A 145 -3.03 0.85 12.67
N ASN A 146 -3.33 1.94 11.95
CA ASN A 146 -4.56 2.07 11.20
C ASN A 146 -4.38 1.63 9.76
N TYR A 147 -5.41 0.96 9.25
CA TYR A 147 -5.45 0.52 7.86
C TYR A 147 -6.77 0.91 7.22
N GLU A 148 -6.68 1.16 5.92
CA GLU A 148 -7.83 1.39 5.06
C GLU A 148 -7.74 0.49 3.82
N LEU A 149 -8.87 -0.05 3.38
CA LEU A 149 -9.02 -0.62 2.05
C LEU A 149 -9.70 0.43 1.19
N ARG A 150 -9.08 0.82 0.08
CA ARG A 150 -9.61 1.84 -0.83
C ARG A 150 -9.75 1.29 -2.25
N SER A 151 -10.66 1.86 -3.01
CA SER A 151 -10.80 1.57 -4.43
C SER A 151 -10.83 2.86 -5.26
N LYS A 152 -10.22 2.85 -6.45
CA LYS A 152 -10.53 3.79 -7.51
C LYS A 152 -11.93 3.50 -8.09
N ALA A 153 -12.51 4.47 -8.80
CA ALA A 153 -13.92 4.52 -9.19
C ALA A 153 -14.46 3.24 -9.88
N GLY A 154 -15.79 3.06 -9.82
CA GLY A 154 -16.52 1.93 -10.45
C GLY A 154 -17.19 0.96 -9.48
N TYR A 155 -17.27 1.30 -8.18
CA TYR A 155 -17.83 0.47 -7.11
C TYR A 155 -19.17 -0.20 -7.51
N ASN A 156 -19.11 -1.49 -7.78
CA ASN A 156 -20.26 -2.37 -8.01
C ASN A 156 -20.70 -3.09 -6.71
N GLY A 157 -20.20 -2.67 -5.54
CA GLY A 157 -20.45 -3.35 -4.27
C GLY A 157 -19.40 -4.38 -3.88
N GLN A 158 -18.56 -4.85 -4.81
CA GLN A 158 -17.68 -5.99 -4.55
C GLN A 158 -16.30 -5.54 -4.10
N ILE A 159 -15.90 -5.98 -2.91
CA ILE A 159 -14.55 -5.82 -2.41
C ILE A 159 -13.67 -6.87 -3.10
N ASN A 160 -12.57 -6.44 -3.72
CA ASN A 160 -11.59 -7.35 -4.29
C ASN A 160 -11.03 -8.30 -3.21
N THR A 161 -11.13 -9.61 -3.43
CA THR A 161 -10.74 -10.63 -2.45
C THR A 161 -9.28 -10.50 -2.01
N GLN A 162 -8.34 -10.23 -2.93
CA GLN A 162 -6.92 -10.12 -2.60
C GLN A 162 -6.64 -8.92 -1.70
N CYS A 163 -7.26 -7.77 -2.01
CA CYS A 163 -7.19 -6.59 -1.14
C CYS A 163 -7.79 -6.87 0.24
N PHE A 164 -8.94 -7.55 0.29
CA PHE A 164 -9.59 -7.88 1.55
C PHE A 164 -8.71 -8.77 2.41
N GLU A 165 -8.18 -9.85 1.86
CA GLU A 165 -7.25 -10.75 2.56
C GLU A 165 -6.00 -10.02 3.05
N LYS A 166 -5.46 -9.11 2.24
CA LYS A 166 -4.31 -8.30 2.63
C LYS A 166 -4.69 -7.34 3.76
N PHE A 167 -5.80 -6.63 3.64
CA PHE A 167 -6.32 -5.74 4.69
C PHE A 167 -6.53 -6.48 6.01
N GLU A 168 -7.17 -7.65 5.96
CA GLU A 168 -7.37 -8.55 7.09
C GLU A 168 -6.05 -8.96 7.76
N ARG A 169 -5.05 -9.34 6.95
CA ARG A 169 -3.72 -9.71 7.46
C ARG A 169 -3.05 -8.53 8.16
N GLN A 170 -3.08 -7.35 7.54
CA GLN A 170 -2.41 -6.16 8.08
C GLN A 170 -3.08 -5.68 9.37
N ARG A 171 -4.42 -5.58 9.40
CA ARG A 171 -5.14 -5.14 10.60
C ARG A 171 -4.93 -6.12 11.76
N LYS A 172 -4.95 -7.44 11.51
CA LYS A 172 -4.75 -8.47 12.54
C LYS A 172 -3.33 -8.44 13.08
N GLY A 173 -2.32 -8.34 12.19
CA GLY A 173 -0.92 -8.18 12.59
C GLY A 173 -0.67 -6.92 13.42
N ALA A 174 -1.48 -5.88 13.20
CA ALA A 174 -1.45 -4.62 13.94
C ALA A 174 -2.31 -4.60 15.22
N GLY A 175 -2.92 -5.72 15.61
CA GLY A 175 -3.76 -5.84 16.80
C GLY A 175 -5.16 -5.23 16.69
N GLN A 176 -5.57 -4.78 15.49
CA GLN A 176 -6.89 -4.19 15.24
C GLN A 176 -7.97 -5.27 15.16
N ARG A 177 -8.84 -5.32 16.17
CA ARG A 177 -9.90 -6.34 16.30
C ARG A 177 -11.12 -6.03 15.44
N THR A 178 -11.42 -4.75 15.24
CA THR A 178 -12.61 -4.27 14.52
C THR A 178 -12.22 -3.44 13.31
N TYR A 179 -13.17 -3.31 12.38
CA TYR A 179 -13.12 -2.37 11.28
C TYR A 179 -14.54 -1.93 10.93
N HIS A 180 -14.66 -0.84 10.19
CA HIS A 180 -15.91 -0.30 9.71
C HIS A 180 -16.00 -0.42 8.20
N THR A 181 -17.19 -0.76 7.70
CA THR A 181 -17.52 -0.71 6.28
C THR A 181 -18.13 0.65 5.96
N CYS A 182 -17.60 1.30 4.94
CA CYS A 182 -18.07 2.59 4.48
C CYS A 182 -19.23 2.42 3.48
N LYS A 183 -20.35 3.07 3.78
CA LYS A 183 -21.56 3.04 2.95
C LYS A 183 -21.66 4.35 2.18
N TYR A 184 -21.78 4.24 0.85
CA TYR A 184 -21.99 5.37 -0.05
C TYR A 184 -23.43 5.30 -0.56
N THR A 185 -24.21 6.36 -0.37
CA THR A 185 -25.53 6.49 -1.00
C THR A 185 -25.31 6.83 -2.47
N SER A 186 -25.86 6.01 -3.36
CA SER A 186 -25.93 6.24 -4.81
C SER A 186 -26.87 7.38 -5.15
#